data_AF-A0A1Y2Q9F0-F1
#
_entry.id   AF-A0A1Y2Q9F0-F1
#
_cell.length_a   1.000
_cell.length_b   1.000
_cell.length_c   1.000
_cell.angle_alpha   90.00
_cell.angle_beta   90.00
_cell.angle_gamma   90.00
#
_symmetry.space_group_name_H-M   'P 1'
#
loop_
_entity.id
_entity.type
_entity.pdbx_description
1 polymer ?
#
loop_
_entity_poly.entity_id
_entity_poly.type
_entity_poly.pdbx_seq_one_letter_code
_entity_poly.pdbx_strand_id
1 'polypeptide(L)'
;MLVAAAAGEDPQTVQASSHPILQEGVLDGCELLFQAPFKDHVYRNGGAAIATGAVIMLGFTNPQRDPIVAIKLLVTDLSGTAPDWERRNARPYSVWLMTDAMHTNRESLLKADTADNGGIISAFRFDKDFVAAFDSLIKTDKLTLTFNRKQGGADVEVPVTFPVDKLGRSAAYAFGECTLTGGREWQKRRAP
;
A
#
# COMPACT_ATOMS: atom_id res chain seq x y z
N MET A 1 -14.66 -15.20 0.97
CA MET A 1 -14.71 -15.81 2.31
C MET A 1 -13.63 -15.12 3.14
N LEU A 2 -14.00 -14.17 4.01
CA LEU A 2 -13.04 -13.53 4.91
C LEU A 2 -12.81 -14.50 6.08
N VAL A 3 -11.55 -14.84 6.34
CA VAL A 3 -11.18 -15.58 7.56
C VAL A 3 -11.34 -14.59 8.72
N ALA A 4 -12.19 -14.94 9.69
CA ALA A 4 -12.30 -14.18 10.92
C ALA A 4 -10.98 -14.32 11.69
N ALA A 5 -10.22 -13.22 11.80
CA ALA A 5 -9.10 -13.17 12.73
C ALA A 5 -9.66 -13.29 14.15
N ALA A 6 -9.15 -14.26 14.92
CA ALA A 6 -9.48 -14.40 16.33
C ALA A 6 -9.01 -13.16 17.10
N ALA A 7 -9.81 -12.72 18.07
CA ALA A 7 -9.46 -11.60 18.94
C ALA A 7 -8.21 -11.96 19.76
N GLY A 8 -7.04 -11.43 19.39
CA GLY A 8 -5.81 -11.61 20.14
C GLY A 8 -4.52 -11.74 19.31
N GLU A 9 -4.62 -11.95 17.99
CA GLU A 9 -3.42 -12.07 17.13
C GLU A 9 -3.07 -10.76 16.43
N ASP A 10 -1.76 -10.54 16.28
CA ASP A 10 -1.05 -9.47 15.55
C ASP A 10 -1.77 -9.08 14.23
N PRO A 11 -1.64 -7.85 13.70
CA PRO A 11 -2.31 -7.44 12.46
C PRO A 11 -1.77 -8.25 11.27
N GLN A 12 -2.40 -9.40 11.03
CA GLN A 12 -2.14 -10.26 9.88
C GLN A 12 -2.92 -9.68 8.70
N THR A 13 -2.22 -9.36 7.61
CA THR A 13 -2.89 -8.98 6.36
C THR A 13 -3.72 -10.17 5.91
N VAL A 14 -5.04 -9.97 5.81
CA VAL A 14 -5.97 -11.09 5.59
C VAL A 14 -5.91 -11.56 4.15
N GLN A 15 -5.53 -10.68 3.21
CA GLN A 15 -5.35 -10.99 1.78
C GLN A 15 -4.33 -10.04 1.15
N ALA A 16 -3.38 -10.59 0.39
CA ALA A 16 -2.48 -9.80 -0.43
C ALA A 16 -2.17 -10.52 -1.74
N SER A 17 -1.95 -9.76 -2.81
CA SER A 17 -1.54 -10.29 -4.10
C SER A 17 -0.69 -9.27 -4.84
N SER A 18 0.15 -9.75 -5.76
CA SER A 18 0.96 -8.90 -6.61
C SER A 18 0.71 -9.23 -8.08
N HIS A 19 0.60 -8.20 -8.91
CA HIS A 19 0.29 -8.33 -10.33
C HIS A 19 1.18 -7.40 -11.18
N PRO A 20 1.73 -7.87 -12.32
CA PRO A 20 2.36 -6.99 -13.29
C PRO A 20 1.29 -6.17 -14.02
N ILE A 21 1.65 -4.94 -14.38
CA ILE A 21 0.86 -4.06 -15.24
C ILE A 21 1.55 -4.02 -16.60
N LEU A 22 0.81 -4.44 -17.63
CA LEU A 22 1.31 -4.46 -19.00
C LEU A 22 0.69 -3.32 -19.81
N GLN A 23 1.51 -2.63 -20.59
CA GLN A 23 1.08 -1.70 -21.64
C GLN A 23 1.54 -2.27 -22.98
N GLU A 24 0.59 -2.56 -23.87
CA GLU A 24 0.87 -3.14 -25.20
C GLU A 24 1.71 -4.44 -25.13
N GLY A 25 1.48 -5.25 -24.08
CA GLY A 25 2.22 -6.50 -23.86
C GLY A 25 3.62 -6.33 -23.25
N VAL A 26 4.04 -5.11 -22.95
CA VAL A 26 5.32 -4.79 -22.30
C VAL A 26 5.07 -4.44 -20.82
N LEU A 27 5.96 -4.89 -19.93
CA LEU A 27 5.91 -4.55 -18.51
C LEU A 27 6.07 -3.03 -18.31
N ASP A 28 5.02 -2.37 -17.82
CA ASP A 28 5.02 -0.94 -17.52
C ASP A 28 4.95 -0.64 -16.01
N GLY A 29 4.44 -1.58 -15.23
CA GLY A 29 4.33 -1.39 -13.80
C GLY A 29 4.11 -2.66 -13.01
N CYS A 30 3.99 -2.49 -11.70
CA CYS A 30 3.72 -3.54 -10.74
C CYS A 30 2.71 -3.00 -9.72
N GLU A 31 1.80 -3.85 -9.27
CA GLU A 31 0.80 -3.54 -8.26
C GLU A 31 0.86 -4.58 -7.14
N LEU A 32 0.91 -4.10 -5.90
CA LEU A 32 0.77 -4.87 -4.67
C LEU A 32 -0.56 -4.52 -4.01
N LEU A 33 -1.51 -5.43 -4.07
CA LEU A 33 -2.83 -5.31 -3.44
C LEU A 33 -2.80 -5.89 -2.03
N PHE A 34 -3.52 -5.26 -1.11
CA PHE A 34 -3.64 -5.75 0.26
C PHE A 34 -4.98 -5.38 0.91
N GLN A 35 -5.33 -6.18 1.92
CA GLN A 35 -6.40 -5.89 2.86
C GLN A 35 -5.93 -6.17 4.29
N ALA A 36 -5.83 -5.12 5.10
CA ALA A 36 -5.29 -5.17 6.44
C ALA A 36 -6.34 -4.70 7.47
N PRO A 37 -6.82 -5.58 8.38
CA PRO A 37 -7.60 -5.15 9.52
C PRO A 37 -6.71 -4.41 10.52
N PHE A 38 -7.23 -3.35 11.15
CA PHE A 38 -6.52 -2.59 12.17
C PHE A 38 -7.48 -1.98 13.19
N LYS A 39 -6.94 -1.46 14.30
CA LYS A 39 -7.69 -0.69 15.30
C LYS A 39 -7.36 0.79 15.15
N ASP A 40 -8.38 1.62 14.95
CA ASP A 40 -8.20 3.06 14.84
C ASP A 40 -8.31 3.71 16.22
N HIS A 41 -7.17 3.90 16.87
CA HIS A 41 -7.07 4.55 18.17
C HIS A 41 -7.23 6.07 18.12
N VAL A 42 -7.06 6.69 16.95
CA VAL A 42 -7.01 8.15 16.79
C VAL A 42 -8.39 8.75 16.59
N TYR A 43 -9.21 8.11 15.75
CA TYR A 43 -10.53 8.63 15.36
C TYR A 43 -11.69 7.77 15.84
N ARG A 44 -11.43 6.52 16.27
CA ARG A 44 -12.49 5.57 16.70
C ARG A 44 -12.27 4.99 18.09
N ASN A 45 -11.39 5.56 18.91
CA ASN A 45 -11.10 5.08 20.27
C ASN A 45 -10.80 3.57 20.33
N GLY A 46 -10.06 3.04 19.35
CA GLY A 46 -9.70 1.63 19.24
C GLY A 46 -10.72 0.76 18.49
N GLY A 47 -11.74 1.38 17.88
CA GLY A 47 -12.69 0.69 17.03
C GLY A 47 -12.04 0.02 15.82
N ALA A 48 -12.57 -1.14 15.41
CA ALA A 48 -12.06 -1.91 14.30
C ALA A 48 -12.33 -1.23 12.94
N ALA A 49 -11.37 -1.38 12.02
CA ALA A 49 -11.44 -0.92 10.65
C ALA A 49 -10.65 -1.86 9.73
N ILE A 50 -10.85 -1.72 8.43
CA ILE A 50 -10.13 -2.44 7.38
C ILE A 50 -9.55 -1.41 6.42
N ALA A 51 -8.25 -1.48 6.19
CA ALA A 51 -7.56 -0.79 5.11
C ALA A 51 -7.51 -1.72 3.89
N THR A 52 -8.18 -1.36 2.80
CA THR A 52 -8.05 -2.02 1.49
C THR A 52 -7.29 -1.09 0.58
N GLY A 53 -6.16 -1.53 0.03
CA GLY A 53 -5.33 -0.65 -0.75
C GLY A 53 -4.43 -1.34 -1.75
N ALA A 54 -3.67 -0.50 -2.44
CA ALA A 54 -2.69 -0.90 -3.43
C ALA A 54 -1.46 0.00 -3.35
N VAL A 55 -0.27 -0.59 -3.43
CA VAL A 55 0.97 0.12 -3.78
C VAL A 55 1.30 -0.20 -5.22
N ILE A 56 1.47 0.82 -6.03
CA ILE A 56 1.61 0.71 -7.48
C ILE A 56 2.88 1.44 -7.90
N MET A 57 3.70 0.80 -8.71
CA MET A 57 4.82 1.44 -9.41
C MET A 57 4.56 1.38 -10.91
N LEU A 58 4.67 2.50 -11.61
CA LEU A 58 4.28 2.64 -13.02
C LEU A 58 5.31 3.44 -13.82
N GLY A 59 5.30 3.27 -15.14
CA GLY A 59 6.07 4.08 -16.08
C GLY A 59 7.40 3.45 -16.51
N PHE A 60 7.58 2.14 -16.35
CA PHE A 60 8.80 1.46 -16.81
C PHE A 60 8.99 1.53 -18.33
N THR A 61 7.92 1.72 -19.11
CA THR A 61 8.02 1.83 -20.58
C THR A 61 8.47 3.21 -21.07
N ASN A 62 8.44 4.25 -20.22
CA ASN A 62 8.81 5.61 -20.60
C ASN A 62 10.24 5.97 -20.13
N PRO A 63 11.27 5.85 -20.98
CA PRO A 63 12.65 6.12 -20.57
C PRO A 63 12.94 7.61 -20.32
N GLN A 64 12.05 8.52 -20.73
CA GLN A 64 12.24 9.97 -20.56
C GLN A 64 11.77 10.47 -19.19
N ARG A 65 11.07 9.64 -18.41
CA ARG A 65 10.54 10.01 -17.10
C ARG A 65 10.92 8.96 -16.07
N ASP A 66 11.14 9.41 -14.84
CA ASP A 66 11.28 8.49 -13.72
C ASP A 66 9.96 7.77 -13.46
N PRO A 67 9.99 6.49 -13.06
CA PRO A 67 8.79 5.80 -12.62
C PRO A 67 8.09 6.57 -11.49
N ILE A 68 6.78 6.42 -11.43
CA ILE A 68 5.95 7.00 -10.37
C ILE A 68 5.48 5.92 -9.41
N VAL A 69 5.29 6.31 -8.16
CA VAL A 69 4.68 5.44 -7.14
C VAL A 69 3.30 5.98 -6.84
N ALA A 70 2.27 5.13 -6.85
CA ALA A 70 0.93 5.49 -6.43
C ALA A 70 0.46 4.58 -5.28
N ILE A 71 -0.25 5.16 -4.33
CA ILE A 71 -0.90 4.46 -3.23
C ILE A 71 -2.39 4.69 -3.36
N LYS A 72 -3.17 3.63 -3.42
CA LYS A 72 -4.63 3.67 -3.32
C LYS A 72 -5.04 3.15 -1.95
N LEU A 73 -5.94 3.85 -1.27
CA LEU A 73 -6.43 3.42 0.04
C LEU A 73 -7.92 3.71 0.19
N LEU A 74 -8.67 2.70 0.56
CA LEU A 74 -10.01 2.78 1.10
C LEU A 74 -9.97 2.28 2.55
N VAL A 75 -10.55 3.04 3.48
CA VAL A 75 -10.75 2.60 4.86
C VAL A 75 -12.21 2.30 5.07
N THR A 76 -12.51 1.12 5.60
CA THR A 76 -13.85 0.68 5.97
C THR A 76 -13.92 0.53 7.47
N ASP A 77 -14.73 1.37 8.09
CA ASP A 77 -15.05 1.28 9.51
C ASP A 77 -16.01 0.12 9.77
N LEU A 78 -15.74 -0.61 10.85
CA LEU A 78 -16.59 -1.71 11.30
C LEU A 78 -17.29 -1.36 12.62
N SER A 79 -18.61 -1.53 12.68
CA SER A 79 -19.42 -1.42 13.91
C SER A 79 -20.29 -2.67 14.14
N GLY A 80 -20.65 -2.93 15.39
CA GLY A 80 -21.39 -4.13 15.78
C GLY A 80 -20.47 -5.30 16.19
N THR A 81 -20.97 -6.52 16.01
CA THR A 81 -20.27 -7.77 16.38
C THR A 81 -20.28 -8.76 15.22
N ALA A 82 -19.24 -9.59 15.11
CA ALA A 82 -19.18 -10.63 14.09
C ALA A 82 -20.35 -11.63 14.22
N PRO A 83 -20.90 -12.14 13.09
CA PRO A 83 -20.53 -11.86 11.70
C PRO A 83 -21.20 -10.60 11.11
N ASP A 84 -22.15 -9.99 11.82
CA ASP A 84 -23.06 -8.95 11.34
C ASP A 84 -22.48 -7.53 11.43
N TRP A 85 -21.19 -7.39 11.12
CA TRP A 85 -20.54 -6.08 11.12
C TRP A 85 -21.20 -5.14 10.13
N GLU A 86 -21.68 -4.00 10.63
CA GLU A 86 -21.99 -2.86 9.81
C GLU A 86 -20.70 -2.28 9.24
N ARG A 87 -20.71 -1.98 7.94
CA ARG A 87 -19.57 -1.47 7.20
C ARG A 87 -19.85 -0.06 6.73
N ARG A 88 -18.96 0.86 7.07
CA ARG A 88 -19.06 2.26 6.63
C ARG A 88 -17.75 2.70 6.00
N ASN A 89 -17.80 3.17 4.77
CA ASN A 89 -16.62 3.77 4.14
C ASN A 89 -16.23 5.03 4.92
N ALA A 90 -14.99 5.06 5.40
CA ALA A 90 -14.36 6.20 6.03
C ALA A 90 -13.30 6.74 5.10
N ARG A 91 -13.64 7.80 4.39
CA ARG A 91 -12.75 8.40 3.40
C ARG A 91 -11.46 8.91 4.05
N PRO A 92 -10.27 8.43 3.62
CA PRO A 92 -9.01 9.07 3.98
C PRO A 92 -8.87 10.42 3.27
N TYR A 93 -8.25 11.38 3.94
CA TYR A 93 -7.90 12.68 3.34
C TYR A 93 -6.57 12.61 2.59
N SER A 94 -5.59 11.90 3.14
CA SER A 94 -4.28 11.66 2.51
C SER A 94 -3.67 10.35 3.01
N VAL A 95 -2.81 9.73 2.19
CA VAL A 95 -2.10 8.48 2.52
C VAL A 95 -0.67 8.57 2.02
N TRP A 96 0.29 7.98 2.74
CA TRP A 96 1.70 7.85 2.37
C TRP A 96 2.32 6.60 3.02
N LEU A 97 3.57 6.31 2.71
CA LEU A 97 4.35 5.25 3.35
C LEU A 97 5.22 5.81 4.47
N MET A 98 5.40 5.01 5.51
CA MET A 98 6.36 5.26 6.57
C MET A 98 7.44 4.17 6.56
N THR A 99 8.68 4.60 6.71
CA THR A 99 9.87 3.74 6.86
C THR A 99 10.03 3.30 8.31
N ASP A 100 10.85 2.27 8.55
CA ASP A 100 11.18 1.82 9.92
C ASP A 100 11.90 2.91 10.75
N ALA A 101 12.53 3.88 10.07
CA ALA A 101 13.20 5.02 10.69
C ALA A 101 12.25 6.22 10.93
N MET A 102 10.93 6.02 10.83
CA MET A 102 9.90 7.06 11.02
C MET A 102 9.97 8.23 10.02
N HIS A 103 10.66 8.05 8.90
CA HIS A 103 10.58 8.95 7.75
C HIS A 103 9.39 8.58 6.86
N THR A 104 8.85 9.56 6.14
CA THR A 104 7.71 9.35 5.24
C THR A 104 8.02 9.85 3.85
N ASN A 105 7.45 9.23 2.82
CA ASN A 105 7.53 9.75 1.45
C ASN A 105 6.53 10.90 1.19
N ARG A 106 5.96 11.52 2.23
CA ARG A 106 4.93 12.57 2.08
C ARG A 106 5.45 13.80 1.33
N GLU A 107 6.72 14.15 1.49
CA GLU A 107 7.34 15.31 0.83
C GLU A 107 7.51 15.13 -0.69
N SER A 108 7.42 13.91 -1.21
CA SER A 108 7.45 13.64 -2.64
C SER A 108 6.08 13.50 -3.29
N LEU A 109 5.01 13.84 -2.56
CA LEU A 109 3.65 13.85 -3.09
C LEU A 109 3.56 14.77 -4.32
N LEU A 110 3.23 14.18 -5.46
CA LEU A 110 2.97 14.88 -6.72
C LEU A 110 1.51 15.31 -6.80
N LYS A 111 0.59 14.40 -6.45
CA LYS A 111 -0.85 14.64 -6.50
C LYS A 111 -1.57 13.68 -5.56
N ALA A 112 -2.64 14.14 -4.91
CA ALA A 112 -3.63 13.28 -4.27
C ALA A 112 -5.01 13.58 -4.83
N ASP A 113 -5.83 12.55 -5.04
CA ASP A 113 -7.18 12.69 -5.56
C ASP A 113 -8.13 11.66 -4.95
N THR A 114 -9.43 11.92 -5.03
CA THR A 114 -10.46 11.01 -4.55
C THR A 114 -10.60 9.83 -5.50
N ALA A 115 -10.65 8.61 -4.98
CA ALA A 115 -11.03 7.44 -5.77
C ALA A 115 -12.56 7.35 -5.88
N ASP A 116 -13.06 6.77 -6.98
CA ASP A 116 -14.51 6.63 -7.24
C ASP A 116 -15.27 5.87 -6.14
N ASN A 117 -14.58 4.99 -5.41
CA ASN A 117 -15.13 4.22 -4.30
C ASN A 117 -15.13 4.96 -2.94
N GLY A 118 -14.80 6.26 -2.93
CA GLY A 118 -14.66 7.07 -1.72
C GLY A 118 -13.33 6.91 -0.99
N GLY A 119 -12.37 6.19 -1.58
CA GLY A 119 -10.98 6.14 -1.13
C GLY A 119 -10.16 7.35 -1.56
N ILE A 120 -8.85 7.25 -1.39
CA ILE A 120 -7.86 8.23 -1.84
C ILE A 120 -6.85 7.53 -2.76
N ILE A 121 -6.33 8.26 -3.74
CA ILE A 121 -5.18 7.88 -4.56
C ILE A 121 -4.13 8.97 -4.39
N SER A 122 -2.92 8.61 -3.97
CA SER A 122 -1.80 9.54 -3.82
C SER A 122 -0.63 9.08 -4.67
N ALA A 123 -0.14 9.95 -5.55
CA ALA A 123 0.98 9.71 -6.45
C ALA A 123 2.22 10.48 -5.94
N PHE A 124 3.36 9.82 -5.97
CA PHE A 124 4.63 10.25 -5.41
C PHE A 124 5.73 10.13 -6.46
N ARG A 125 6.75 10.97 -6.33
CA ARG A 125 8.02 10.74 -7.03
C ARG A 125 8.66 9.47 -6.47
N PHE A 126 9.36 8.74 -7.31
CA PHE A 126 10.27 7.70 -6.85
C PHE A 126 11.49 8.35 -6.18
N ASP A 127 11.56 8.29 -4.85
CA ASP A 127 12.58 8.94 -4.04
C ASP A 127 13.26 7.97 -3.06
N LYS A 128 14.19 8.50 -2.25
CA LYS A 128 14.93 7.71 -1.26
C LYS A 128 14.04 7.12 -0.16
N ASP A 129 12.95 7.79 0.21
CA ASP A 129 12.09 7.38 1.32
C ASP A 129 11.16 6.26 0.87
N PHE A 130 10.71 6.29 -0.39
CA PHE A 130 10.08 5.14 -1.03
C PHE A 130 11.04 3.96 -1.11
N VAL A 131 12.28 4.18 -1.58
CA VAL A 131 13.28 3.09 -1.66
C VAL A 131 13.53 2.47 -0.28
N ALA A 132 13.61 3.27 0.77
CA ALA A 132 13.76 2.78 2.14
C ALA A 132 12.53 1.98 2.61
N ALA A 133 11.31 2.48 2.37
CA ALA A 133 10.08 1.75 2.72
C ALA A 133 9.95 0.44 1.93
N PHE A 134 10.37 0.44 0.66
CA PHE A 134 10.40 -0.74 -0.19
C PHE A 134 11.48 -1.74 0.26
N ASP A 135 12.66 -1.29 0.65
CA ASP A 135 13.72 -2.15 1.20
C ASP A 135 13.25 -2.85 2.49
N SER A 136 12.58 -2.12 3.40
CA SER A 136 11.91 -2.71 4.56
C SER A 136 10.89 -3.77 4.13
N LEU A 137 10.02 -3.45 3.17
CA LEU A 137 9.03 -4.38 2.65
C LEU A 137 9.64 -5.71 2.17
N ILE A 138 10.73 -5.65 1.40
CA ILE A 138 11.38 -6.86 0.88
C ILE A 138 12.12 -7.64 1.98
N LYS A 139 12.69 -6.96 2.98
CA LYS A 139 13.46 -7.61 4.05
C LYS A 139 12.60 -8.23 5.14
N THR A 140 11.47 -7.62 5.45
CA THR A 140 10.66 -7.98 6.62
C THR A 140 9.26 -8.44 6.27
N ASP A 141 8.88 -8.44 4.99
CA ASP A 141 7.51 -8.67 4.54
C ASP A 141 6.50 -7.74 5.22
N LYS A 142 6.93 -6.50 5.54
CA LYS A 142 6.09 -5.52 6.25
C LYS A 142 6.16 -4.16 5.60
N LEU A 143 5.01 -3.50 5.54
CA LEU A 143 4.88 -2.11 5.10
C LEU A 143 4.07 -1.35 6.13
N THR A 144 4.46 -0.11 6.42
CA THR A 144 3.62 0.78 7.24
C THR A 144 2.99 1.84 6.35
N LEU A 145 1.67 1.78 6.24
CA LEU A 145 0.87 2.84 5.62
C LEU A 145 0.47 3.83 6.68
N THR A 146 0.51 5.11 6.32
CA THR A 146 0.08 6.17 7.21
C THR A 146 -0.95 7.01 6.47
N PHE A 147 -2.05 7.33 7.13
CA PHE A 147 -3.11 8.16 6.56
C PHE A 147 -3.73 9.06 7.61
N ASN A 148 -4.43 10.11 7.20
CA ASN A 148 -5.31 10.88 8.08
C ASN A 148 -6.71 10.96 7.49
N ARG A 149 -7.71 11.21 8.35
CA ARG A 149 -9.13 11.29 7.94
C ARG A 149 -9.59 12.70 7.58
N LYS A 150 -8.81 13.72 7.93
CA LYS A 150 -9.11 15.14 7.67
C LYS A 150 -7.82 15.95 7.52
N GLN A 151 -7.92 17.09 6.84
CA GLN A 151 -6.81 18.04 6.72
C GLN A 151 -6.33 18.51 8.10
N GLY A 152 -5.01 18.44 8.34
CA GLY A 152 -4.42 18.77 9.64
C GLY A 152 -4.81 17.81 10.78
N GLY A 153 -5.43 16.67 10.46
CA GLY A 153 -5.72 15.62 11.42
C GLY A 153 -4.48 14.83 11.82
N ALA A 154 -4.58 14.14 12.96
CA ALA A 154 -3.56 13.20 13.39
C ALA A 154 -3.48 11.98 12.45
N ASP A 155 -2.29 11.40 12.38
CA ASP A 155 -2.00 10.29 11.50
C ASP A 155 -2.39 8.96 12.15
N VAL A 156 -2.88 8.04 11.34
CA VAL A 156 -3.18 6.65 11.68
C VAL A 156 -2.18 5.78 10.96
N GLU A 157 -1.47 4.98 11.72
CA GLU A 157 -0.52 4.00 11.22
C GLU A 157 -1.21 2.65 11.05
N VAL A 158 -1.02 2.04 9.88
CA VAL A 158 -1.54 0.73 9.53
C VAL A 158 -0.35 -0.14 9.14
N PRO A 159 0.14 -0.97 10.08
CA PRO A 159 1.12 -1.99 9.72
C PRO A 159 0.46 -3.08 8.88
N VAL A 160 1.07 -3.40 7.74
CA VAL A 160 0.63 -4.43 6.80
C VAL A 160 1.72 -5.49 6.73
N THR A 161 1.42 -6.69 7.23
CA THR A 161 2.35 -7.83 7.20
C THR A 161 1.94 -8.80 6.09
N PHE A 162 2.77 -9.05 5.09
CA PHE A 162 2.45 -9.89 3.95
C PHE A 162 2.75 -11.36 4.27
N PRO A 163 1.73 -12.25 4.30
CA PRO A 163 1.96 -13.65 4.62
C PRO A 163 2.87 -14.31 3.59
N VAL A 164 3.73 -15.19 4.09
CA VAL A 164 4.67 -15.96 3.27
C VAL A 164 4.04 -17.32 2.95
N ASP A 165 4.12 -17.75 1.69
CA ASP A 165 3.64 -19.05 1.25
C ASP A 165 4.58 -20.19 1.66
N LYS A 166 4.19 -21.44 1.34
CA LYS A 166 4.98 -22.64 1.65
C LYS A 166 6.36 -22.68 0.97
N LEU A 167 6.58 -21.85 -0.05
CA LEU A 167 7.84 -21.72 -0.77
C LEU A 167 8.68 -20.55 -0.24
N GLY A 168 8.26 -19.89 0.84
CA GLY A 168 8.94 -18.73 1.38
C GLY A 168 8.75 -17.47 0.54
N ARG A 169 7.69 -17.39 -0.26
CA ARG A 169 7.37 -16.22 -1.10
C ARG A 169 6.13 -15.51 -0.59
N SER A 170 6.20 -14.19 -0.46
CA SER A 170 5.06 -13.35 -0.14
C SER A 170 4.59 -12.57 -1.38
N ALA A 171 3.43 -11.92 -1.29
CA ALA A 171 3.03 -10.93 -2.29
C ALA A 171 4.05 -9.78 -2.40
N ALA A 172 4.70 -9.42 -1.29
CA ALA A 172 5.77 -8.43 -1.24
C ALA A 172 7.00 -8.88 -2.05
N TYR A 173 7.42 -10.14 -1.93
CA TYR A 173 8.49 -10.72 -2.74
C TYR A 173 8.18 -10.66 -4.23
N ALA A 174 6.97 -11.08 -4.64
CA ALA A 174 6.54 -11.04 -6.03
C ALA A 174 6.50 -9.61 -6.60
N PHE A 175 6.05 -8.65 -5.79
CA PHE A 175 6.08 -7.23 -6.13
C PHE A 175 7.53 -6.71 -6.28
N GLY A 176 8.41 -7.16 -5.40
CA GLY A 176 9.86 -6.91 -5.43
C GLY A 176 10.50 -7.31 -6.75
N GLU A 177 10.33 -8.59 -7.12
CA GLU A 177 10.86 -9.17 -8.35
C GLU A 177 10.33 -8.46 -9.61
N CYS A 178 9.03 -8.14 -9.62
CA CYS A 178 8.41 -7.39 -10.70
C CYS A 178 9.05 -6.00 -10.84
N THR A 179 9.19 -5.27 -9.73
CA THR A 179 9.73 -3.91 -9.69
C THR A 179 11.19 -3.87 -10.13
N LEU A 180 12.00 -4.81 -9.65
CA LEU A 180 13.40 -4.95 -10.05
C LEU A 180 13.54 -5.27 -11.53
N THR A 181 12.67 -6.13 -12.07
CA THR A 181 12.65 -6.46 -13.49
C THR A 181 12.28 -5.25 -14.35
N GLY A 182 11.20 -4.55 -14.01
CA GLY A 182 10.78 -3.33 -14.69
C GLY A 182 11.84 -2.22 -14.63
N GLY A 183 12.46 -2.02 -13.46
CA GLY A 183 13.53 -1.04 -13.27
C GLY A 183 14.77 -1.32 -14.15
N ARG A 184 15.19 -2.58 -14.27
CA ARG A 184 16.29 -2.96 -15.18
C ARG A 184 15.96 -2.68 -16.64
N GLU A 185 14.75 -3.00 -17.08
CA GLU A 185 14.31 -2.74 -18.46
C GLU A 185 14.22 -1.23 -18.75
N TRP A 186 13.71 -0.45 -17.79
CA TRP A 186 13.69 1.01 -17.90
C TRP A 186 15.10 1.60 -18.00
N GLN A 187 16.05 1.15 -17.17
CA GLN A 187 17.45 1.60 -17.22
C GLN A 187 18.10 1.31 -18.58
N LYS A 188 17.88 0.11 -19.14
CA LYS A 188 18.39 -0.25 -20.48
C LYS A 188 17.87 0.69 -21.56
N ARG A 189 16.60 1.09 -21.49
CA ARG A 189 15.96 2.00 -22.47
C ARG A 189 16.42 3.45 -22.32
N ARG A 190 16.89 3.84 -21.13
CA ARG A 190 17.38 5.19 -20.84
C ARG A 190 18.85 5.39 -21.17
N ALA A 191 19.62 4.31 -21.30
CA ALA A 191 21.01 4.39 -21.73
C ALA A 191 21.11 5.05 -23.13
N PRO A 192 22.07 5.96 -23.34
CA PRO A 192 22.22 6.71 -24.59
C PRO A 192 22.58 5.85 -25.79
#